data_AF-A0A075MMI7-F1
#
_entry.id   AF-A0A075MMI7-F1
#
_cell.length_a   1.000
_cell.length_b   1.000
_cell.length_c   1.000
_cell.angle_alpha   90.00
_cell.angle_beta   90.00
_cell.angle_gamma   90.00
#
_symmetry.space_group_name_H-M   'P 1'
#
loop_
_entity.id
_entity.type
_entity.pdbx_description
1 polymer ?
#
loop_
_entity_poly.entity_id
_entity_poly.type
_entity_poly.pdbx_seq_one_letter_code
_entity_poly.pdbx_strand_id
1 'polypeptide(L)'
;MKRKYSSSDSDNNYPASNIKKRRECSLSEGQKRIAEVVIPELLAEGSIHHVKSGVDILFNTPKKVDHLLGYTNYKPFLWAIEHDNLELMEYFINRATERGKFLLVCHNNYEVIEQFIDLIAEKINKGYYRREITTDILKLFISIKPLQTIEAIEHIFESIGGETQKVVRILKINLQDAIDKLAKEDNKDIKEYLEEKKGEDKSTLESDRQSTSERKFTAKLNSSDDKSFCSQIKQNVSFVIQL
;
A
#
# COMPACT_ATOMS: atom_id res chain seq x y z
N MET A 1 -60.01 42.57 14.65
CA MET A 1 -60.77 41.81 13.62
C MET A 1 -59.76 40.92 12.88
N LYS A 2 -60.00 39.62 12.63
CA LYS A 2 -60.71 39.02 11.46
C LYS A 2 -60.20 39.59 10.11
N ARG A 3 -59.70 38.87 9.09
CA ARG A 3 -59.33 37.44 8.78
C ARG A 3 -58.22 37.50 7.66
N LYS A 4 -57.28 36.54 7.45
CA LYS A 4 -57.35 35.29 6.60
C LYS A 4 -58.16 35.47 5.29
N TYR A 5 -57.80 35.00 4.08
CA TYR A 5 -56.87 33.97 3.52
C TYR A 5 -56.75 34.22 1.98
N SER A 6 -55.90 33.62 1.09
CA SER A 6 -54.62 32.87 1.13
C SER A 6 -54.11 32.60 -0.33
N SER A 7 -52.93 31.95 -0.49
CA SER A 7 -52.48 31.10 -1.62
C SER A 7 -51.96 31.70 -2.96
N SER A 8 -50.68 31.44 -3.26
CA SER A 8 -50.25 30.65 -4.46
C SER A 8 -48.77 30.21 -4.31
N ASP A 9 -48.45 28.99 -4.74
CA ASP A 9 -47.12 28.35 -4.61
C ASP A 9 -46.27 28.47 -5.89
N SER A 10 -45.06 27.88 -5.84
CA SER A 10 -43.96 27.90 -6.84
C SER A 10 -43.08 29.17 -6.83
N ASP A 11 -41.76 29.12 -7.02
CA ASP A 11 -40.93 28.00 -7.53
C ASP A 11 -39.66 27.68 -6.71
N ASN A 12 -39.44 26.39 -6.50
CA ASN A 12 -38.14 25.68 -6.52
C ASN A 12 -36.86 26.40 -6.01
N ASN A 13 -36.78 26.67 -4.70
CA ASN A 13 -35.53 27.07 -4.05
C ASN A 13 -34.61 25.86 -3.75
N TYR A 14 -34.00 25.28 -4.80
CA TYR A 14 -33.00 24.21 -4.64
C TYR A 14 -31.74 24.73 -3.92
N PRO A 15 -31.24 24.05 -2.87
CA PRO A 15 -29.96 24.42 -2.27
C PRO A 15 -28.84 24.25 -3.30
N ALA A 16 -27.98 25.27 -3.42
CA ALA A 16 -26.92 25.33 -4.43
C ALA A 16 -26.12 24.02 -4.46
N SER A 17 -26.09 23.38 -5.64
CA SER A 17 -25.36 22.13 -5.80
C SER A 17 -23.88 22.36 -5.44
N ASN A 18 -23.37 21.53 -4.52
CA ASN A 18 -21.95 21.54 -4.17
C ASN A 18 -21.17 20.97 -5.36
N ILE A 19 -20.91 21.82 -6.35
CA ILE A 19 -19.95 21.56 -7.43
C ILE A 19 -18.60 21.33 -6.74
N LYS A 20 -18.26 20.06 -6.53
CA LYS A 20 -16.92 19.63 -6.15
C LYS A 20 -15.98 20.16 -7.22
N LYS A 21 -15.33 21.30 -6.95
CA LYS A 21 -14.26 21.82 -7.82
C LYS A 21 -13.29 20.66 -8.06
N ARG A 22 -13.24 20.12 -9.29
CA ARG A 22 -12.15 19.21 -9.69
C ARG A 22 -10.87 19.97 -9.35
N ARG A 23 -10.08 19.46 -8.41
CA ARG A 23 -8.77 20.05 -8.12
C ARG A 23 -7.94 19.84 -9.37
N GLU A 24 -7.71 20.93 -10.10
CA GLU A 24 -6.88 20.90 -11.30
C GLU A 24 -5.53 20.27 -10.94
N CYS A 25 -5.03 19.39 -11.80
CA CYS A 25 -3.73 18.78 -11.57
C CYS A 25 -2.68 19.89 -11.58
N SER A 26 -2.05 20.09 -10.42
CA SER A 26 -1.09 21.16 -10.11
C SER A 26 0.31 20.94 -10.72
N LEU A 27 0.41 20.03 -11.71
CA LEU A 27 1.61 19.76 -12.49
C LEU A 27 1.54 20.52 -13.83
N SER A 28 2.62 21.18 -14.22
CA SER A 28 2.74 21.76 -15.56
C SER A 28 2.84 20.67 -16.63
N GLU A 29 2.54 20.99 -17.90
CA GLU A 29 2.67 20.02 -19.00
C GLU A 29 4.08 19.40 -19.11
N GLY A 30 5.13 20.17 -18.79
CA GLY A 30 6.50 19.66 -18.69
C GLY A 30 6.67 18.63 -17.56
N GLN A 31 6.04 18.84 -16.41
CA GLN A 31 6.02 17.87 -15.31
C GLN A 31 5.19 16.63 -15.64
N LYS A 32 4.04 16.78 -16.31
CA LYS A 32 3.20 15.64 -16.75
C LYS A 32 3.96 14.74 -17.73
N ARG A 33 4.54 15.31 -18.80
CA ARG A 33 5.36 14.56 -19.77
C ARG A 33 6.50 13.79 -19.08
N ILE A 34 7.11 14.37 -18.05
CA ILE A 34 8.20 13.73 -17.31
C ILE A 34 7.68 12.64 -16.36
N ALA A 35 6.50 12.82 -15.77
CA ALA A 35 5.82 11.81 -14.95
C ALA A 35 5.28 10.61 -15.75
N GLU A 36 4.83 10.84 -16.99
CA GLU A 36 4.18 9.84 -17.86
C GLU A 36 5.14 9.06 -18.75
N VAL A 37 6.25 9.69 -19.18
CA VAL A 37 7.18 9.15 -20.17
C VAL A 37 8.55 8.94 -19.55
N VAL A 38 9.21 10.04 -19.14
CA VAL A 38 10.64 10.02 -18.77
C VAL A 38 10.91 9.24 -17.48
N ILE A 39 10.07 9.37 -16.44
CA ILE A 39 10.23 8.60 -15.20
C ILE A 39 10.01 7.10 -15.45
N PRO A 40 8.93 6.65 -16.12
CA PRO A 40 8.77 5.25 -16.51
C PRO A 40 9.90 4.69 -17.38
N GLU A 41 10.40 5.44 -18.36
CA GLU A 41 11.56 5.06 -19.19
C GLU A 41 12.81 4.83 -18.32
N LEU A 42 13.18 5.80 -17.48
CA LEU A 42 14.34 5.69 -16.59
C LEU A 42 14.18 4.59 -15.53
N LEU A 43 12.95 4.27 -15.10
CA LEU A 43 12.71 3.13 -14.21
C LEU A 43 12.89 1.80 -14.95
N ALA A 44 12.40 1.68 -16.19
CA ALA A 44 12.60 0.48 -17.02
C ALA A 44 14.08 0.24 -17.37
N GLU A 45 14.89 1.29 -17.49
CA GLU A 45 16.35 1.20 -17.64
C GLU A 45 17.10 0.85 -16.33
N GLY A 46 16.44 0.91 -15.17
CA GLY A 46 17.12 0.85 -13.87
C GLY A 46 17.95 2.10 -13.52
N SER A 47 17.70 3.22 -14.21
CA SER A 47 18.37 4.53 -14.08
C SER A 47 17.94 5.29 -12.80
N ILE A 48 17.96 4.63 -11.63
CA ILE A 48 17.43 5.15 -10.35
C ILE A 48 18.03 6.51 -9.97
N HIS A 49 19.33 6.70 -10.17
CA HIS A 49 20.01 7.97 -9.90
C HIS A 49 19.45 9.13 -10.74
N HIS A 50 19.08 8.87 -12.00
CA HIS A 50 18.46 9.86 -12.89
C HIS A 50 17.02 10.16 -12.48
N VAL A 51 16.26 9.16 -12.05
CA VAL A 51 14.90 9.36 -11.48
C VAL A 51 14.98 10.26 -10.25
N LYS A 52 15.87 9.96 -9.30
CA LYS A 52 16.10 10.77 -8.09
C LYS A 52 16.52 12.20 -8.46
N SER A 53 17.50 12.36 -9.34
CA SER A 53 17.95 13.68 -9.82
C SER A 53 16.82 14.49 -10.47
N GLY A 54 15.99 13.85 -11.32
CA GLY A 54 14.84 14.49 -11.96
C GLY A 54 13.75 14.91 -10.97
N VAL A 55 13.47 14.08 -9.96
CA VAL A 55 12.54 14.40 -8.88
C VAL A 55 13.05 15.58 -8.04
N ASP A 56 14.33 15.58 -7.64
CA ASP A 56 14.94 16.66 -6.87
C ASP A 56 14.99 18.01 -7.62
N ILE A 57 15.11 18.01 -8.95
CA ILE A 57 15.10 19.25 -9.76
C ILE A 57 13.67 19.75 -10.00
N LEU A 58 12.77 18.88 -10.47
CA LEU A 58 11.48 19.29 -11.04
C LEU A 58 10.33 19.26 -10.02
N PHE A 59 10.42 18.31 -9.08
CA PHE A 59 9.44 18.06 -8.02
C PHE A 59 10.01 18.45 -6.64
N ASN A 60 10.92 19.44 -6.63
CA ASN A 60 11.76 19.94 -5.54
C ASN A 60 11.08 20.45 -4.24
N THR A 61 9.81 20.16 -3.99
CA THR A 61 9.16 20.40 -2.70
C THR A 61 8.20 19.25 -2.35
N PRO A 62 7.97 18.93 -1.07
CA PRO A 62 7.14 17.78 -0.71
C PRO A 62 5.74 17.77 -1.31
N LYS A 63 5.11 18.95 -1.45
CA LYS A 63 3.81 19.07 -2.12
C LYS A 63 3.88 18.69 -3.61
N LYS A 64 5.00 18.95 -4.30
CA LYS A 64 5.18 18.52 -5.69
C LYS A 64 5.40 17.00 -5.78
N VAL A 65 6.07 16.38 -4.81
CA VAL A 65 6.21 14.92 -4.74
C VAL A 65 4.86 14.25 -4.47
N ASP A 66 4.07 14.77 -3.52
CA ASP A 66 2.68 14.34 -3.31
C ASP A 66 1.86 14.43 -4.61
N HIS A 67 2.00 15.52 -5.38
CA HIS A 67 1.30 15.69 -6.66
C HIS A 67 1.82 14.75 -7.76
N LEU A 68 3.13 14.45 -7.83
CA LEU A 68 3.71 13.47 -8.75
C LEU A 68 3.15 12.06 -8.48
N LEU A 69 3.21 11.63 -7.22
CA LEU A 69 2.75 10.31 -6.80
C LEU A 69 1.23 10.18 -7.01
N GLY A 70 0.45 11.18 -6.58
CA GLY A 70 -0.99 11.21 -6.81
C GLY A 70 -1.39 11.25 -8.29
N TYR A 71 -0.63 11.95 -9.15
CA TYR A 71 -0.90 12.01 -10.60
C TYR A 71 -0.58 10.69 -11.31
N THR A 72 0.49 10.02 -10.91
CA THR A 72 0.95 8.76 -11.51
C THR A 72 0.25 7.52 -10.96
N ASN A 73 -0.77 7.68 -10.09
CA ASN A 73 -1.35 6.62 -9.25
C ASN A 73 -0.27 5.76 -8.57
N TYR A 74 0.71 6.44 -7.95
CA TYR A 74 1.81 5.88 -7.17
C TYR A 74 2.74 4.91 -7.91
N LYS A 75 2.65 4.81 -9.26
CA LYS A 75 3.49 3.92 -10.09
C LYS A 75 5.00 3.96 -9.79
N PRO A 76 5.66 5.12 -9.56
CA PRO A 76 7.09 5.13 -9.22
C PRO A 76 7.43 4.46 -7.87
N PHE A 77 6.47 4.42 -6.95
CA PHE A 77 6.59 3.76 -5.65
C PHE A 77 6.20 2.27 -5.74
N LEU A 78 5.15 1.94 -6.51
CA LEU A 78 4.78 0.56 -6.82
C LEU A 78 5.91 -0.17 -7.56
N TRP A 79 6.54 0.46 -8.55
CA TRP A 79 7.73 -0.06 -9.22
C TRP A 79 8.86 -0.39 -8.24
N ALA A 80 9.06 0.48 -7.23
CA ALA A 80 10.07 0.25 -6.20
C ALA A 80 9.76 -0.95 -5.31
N ILE A 81 8.46 -1.23 -5.04
CA ILE A 81 8.00 -2.44 -4.35
C ILE A 81 8.23 -3.69 -5.22
N GLU A 82 7.82 -3.66 -6.50
CA GLU A 82 8.02 -4.77 -7.45
C GLU A 82 9.48 -5.24 -7.49
N HIS A 83 10.39 -4.27 -7.61
CA HIS A 83 11.83 -4.46 -7.80
C HIS A 83 12.63 -4.52 -6.48
N ASP A 84 11.96 -4.69 -5.33
CA ASP A 84 12.58 -4.83 -4.00
C ASP A 84 13.51 -3.64 -3.61
N ASN A 85 13.24 -2.45 -4.17
CA ASN A 85 14.11 -1.26 -4.10
C ASN A 85 13.74 -0.33 -2.93
N LEU A 86 14.09 -0.77 -1.72
CA LEU A 86 13.93 -0.01 -0.47
C LEU A 86 14.51 1.42 -0.55
N GLU A 87 15.68 1.60 -1.17
CA GLU A 87 16.36 2.90 -1.29
C GLU A 87 15.54 3.91 -2.12
N LEU A 88 14.70 3.47 -3.05
CA LEU A 88 13.78 4.31 -3.79
C LEU A 88 12.44 4.54 -3.05
N MET A 89 11.95 3.53 -2.30
CA MET A 89 10.79 3.69 -1.43
C MET A 89 11.02 4.74 -0.34
N GLU A 90 12.13 4.61 0.40
CA GLU A 90 12.55 5.58 1.42
C GLU A 90 12.78 6.97 0.82
N TYR A 91 13.36 7.06 -0.38
CA TYR A 91 13.57 8.34 -1.07
C TYR A 91 12.26 9.09 -1.32
N PHE A 92 11.19 8.40 -1.73
CA PHE A 92 9.87 9.00 -1.92
C PHE A 92 9.18 9.34 -0.59
N ILE A 93 9.22 8.42 0.40
CA ILE A 93 8.61 8.65 1.74
C ILE A 93 9.25 9.85 2.43
N ASN A 94 10.58 9.96 2.42
CA ASN A 94 11.32 11.06 3.05
C ASN A 94 11.13 12.41 2.32
N ARG A 95 10.57 12.41 1.10
CA ARG A 95 10.24 13.62 0.34
C ARG A 95 8.75 13.94 0.29
N ALA A 96 7.86 13.02 0.64
CA ALA A 96 6.42 13.28 0.73
C ALA A 96 6.08 14.15 1.96
N THR A 97 4.94 14.86 1.96
CA THR A 97 4.44 15.48 3.19
C THR A 97 3.91 14.41 4.16
N GLU A 98 3.68 14.72 5.43
CA GLU A 98 3.01 13.79 6.36
C GLU A 98 1.64 13.29 5.84
N ARG A 99 0.94 14.11 5.05
CA ARG A 99 -0.27 13.69 4.34
C ARG A 99 0.06 12.76 3.16
N GLY A 100 1.11 13.03 2.40
CA GLY A 100 1.60 12.18 1.32
C GLY A 100 2.07 10.80 1.81
N LYS A 101 2.81 10.74 2.93
CA LYS A 101 3.19 9.51 3.62
C LYS A 101 1.97 8.70 4.05
N PHE A 102 0.99 9.34 4.71
CA PHE A 102 -0.27 8.67 5.04
C PHE A 102 -1.00 8.14 3.80
N LEU A 103 -1.05 8.92 2.72
CA LEU A 103 -1.68 8.51 1.46
C LEU A 103 -0.89 7.45 0.70
N LEU A 104 0.43 7.31 0.89
CA LEU A 104 1.24 6.22 0.31
C LEU A 104 0.81 4.84 0.85
N VAL A 105 0.40 4.78 2.11
CA VAL A 105 -0.04 3.53 2.77
C VAL A 105 -1.55 3.34 2.64
N CYS A 106 -2.33 4.42 2.79
CA CYS A 106 -3.78 4.39 2.79
C CYS A 106 -4.41 4.78 1.43
N HIS A 107 -3.67 4.70 0.31
CA HIS A 107 -4.21 5.08 -1.00
C HIS A 107 -5.40 4.20 -1.37
N ASN A 108 -6.47 4.80 -1.90
CA ASN A 108 -7.57 4.08 -2.56
C ASN A 108 -8.02 2.81 -1.81
N ASN A 109 -8.23 2.93 -0.49
CA ASN A 109 -8.53 1.81 0.41
C ASN A 109 -7.39 0.77 0.55
N TYR A 110 -6.17 1.24 0.83
CA TYR A 110 -4.97 0.42 1.05
C TYR A 110 -4.46 -0.36 -0.19
N GLU A 111 -4.81 0.07 -1.40
CA GLU A 111 -4.42 -0.51 -2.70
C GLU A 111 -2.91 -0.83 -2.79
N VAL A 112 -2.04 0.02 -2.21
CA VAL A 112 -0.58 -0.17 -2.21
C VAL A 112 -0.14 -1.33 -1.29
N ILE A 113 -0.85 -1.56 -0.19
CA ILE A 113 -0.64 -2.72 0.70
C ILE A 113 -1.17 -3.99 0.03
N GLU A 114 -2.35 -3.93 -0.58
CA GLU A 114 -2.97 -5.07 -1.30
C GLU A 114 -2.06 -5.55 -2.44
N GLN A 115 -1.60 -4.63 -3.31
CA GLN A 115 -0.67 -4.97 -4.40
C GLN A 115 0.68 -5.52 -3.89
N PHE A 116 1.18 -5.03 -2.76
CA PHE A 116 2.36 -5.62 -2.11
C PHE A 116 2.10 -7.04 -1.61
N ILE A 117 0.96 -7.29 -0.96
CA ILE A 117 0.59 -8.61 -0.44
C ILE A 117 0.40 -9.61 -1.58
N ASP A 118 -0.29 -9.24 -2.67
CA ASP A 118 -0.46 -10.07 -3.87
C ASP A 118 0.88 -10.38 -4.54
N LEU A 119 1.75 -9.37 -4.70
CA LEU A 119 3.11 -9.56 -5.21
C LEU A 119 3.89 -10.57 -4.36
N ILE A 120 3.88 -10.42 -3.04
CA ILE A 120 4.61 -11.33 -2.15
C ILE A 120 3.98 -12.73 -2.14
N ALA A 121 2.66 -12.86 -2.24
CA ALA A 121 2.00 -14.15 -2.47
C ALA A 121 2.52 -14.83 -3.73
N GLU A 122 2.69 -14.08 -4.82
CA GLU A 122 3.31 -14.56 -6.06
C GLU A 122 4.78 -14.96 -5.85
N LYS A 123 5.60 -14.11 -5.21
CA LYS A 123 7.03 -14.41 -4.91
C LYS A 123 7.15 -15.69 -4.05
N ILE A 124 6.23 -15.93 -3.12
CA ILE A 124 6.18 -17.14 -2.27
C ILE A 124 5.81 -18.37 -3.10
N ASN A 125 4.74 -18.30 -3.90
CA ASN A 125 4.25 -19.43 -4.69
C ASN A 125 5.24 -19.84 -5.79
N LYS A 126 5.96 -18.87 -6.40
CA LYS A 126 7.03 -19.12 -7.37
C LYS A 126 8.41 -19.38 -6.75
N GLY A 127 8.54 -19.35 -5.42
CA GLY A 127 9.74 -19.79 -4.71
C GLY A 127 10.94 -18.83 -4.68
N TYR A 128 10.81 -17.57 -5.14
CA TYR A 128 11.87 -16.56 -5.09
C TYR A 128 11.66 -15.46 -4.03
N TYR A 129 10.70 -15.68 -3.12
CA TYR A 129 10.44 -14.83 -1.96
C TYR A 129 11.66 -14.58 -1.06
N ARG A 130 11.77 -13.36 -0.54
CA ARG A 130 12.87 -12.88 0.32
C ARG A 130 12.30 -12.33 1.64
N ARG A 131 12.46 -13.10 2.74
CA ARG A 131 11.89 -12.76 4.06
C ARG A 131 12.33 -11.38 4.57
N GLU A 132 13.63 -11.10 4.52
CA GLU A 132 14.23 -9.88 5.08
C GLU A 132 13.61 -8.63 4.44
N ILE A 133 13.63 -8.54 3.11
CA ILE A 133 13.04 -7.42 2.36
C ILE A 133 11.53 -7.31 2.59
N THR A 134 10.80 -8.43 2.63
CA THR A 134 9.36 -8.42 2.93
C THR A 134 9.09 -7.77 4.30
N THR A 135 9.86 -8.16 5.32
CA THR A 135 9.79 -7.59 6.66
C THR A 135 10.23 -6.12 6.71
N ASP A 136 11.21 -5.72 5.91
CA ASP A 136 11.69 -4.33 5.88
C ASP A 136 10.73 -3.39 5.13
N ILE A 137 10.05 -3.87 4.08
CA ILE A 137 8.93 -3.15 3.44
C ILE A 137 7.75 -3.01 4.41
N LEU A 138 7.36 -4.09 5.10
CA LEU A 138 6.30 -4.03 6.11
C LEU A 138 6.64 -3.04 7.24
N LYS A 139 7.88 -3.09 7.75
CA LYS A 139 8.40 -2.13 8.72
C LYS A 139 8.26 -0.70 8.22
N LEU A 140 8.61 -0.45 6.96
CA LEU A 140 8.55 0.88 6.35
C LEU A 140 7.11 1.41 6.27
N PHE A 141 6.12 0.57 5.91
CA PHE A 141 4.70 0.95 5.97
C PHE A 141 4.23 1.23 7.40
N ILE A 142 4.50 0.31 8.33
CA ILE A 142 4.07 0.41 9.73
C ILE A 142 4.66 1.67 10.39
N SER A 143 5.89 2.06 10.05
CA SER A 143 6.53 3.27 10.62
C SER A 143 5.79 4.58 10.31
N ILE A 144 4.91 4.61 9.31
CA ILE A 144 4.13 5.80 8.93
C ILE A 144 2.88 5.96 9.81
N LYS A 145 2.14 4.88 10.10
CA LYS A 145 1.01 4.84 11.03
C LYS A 145 0.87 3.47 11.72
N PRO A 146 1.62 3.23 12.82
CA PRO A 146 1.73 1.92 13.45
C PRO A 146 0.43 1.11 13.56
N LEU A 147 -0.51 1.56 14.38
CA LEU A 147 -1.75 0.82 14.68
C LEU A 147 -2.61 0.63 13.42
N GLN A 148 -2.92 1.73 12.74
CA GLN A 148 -3.81 1.74 11.56
C GLN A 148 -3.29 0.89 10.39
N THR A 149 -1.96 0.82 10.23
CA THR A 149 -1.33 -0.01 9.19
C THR A 149 -1.31 -1.48 9.59
N ILE A 150 -1.08 -1.82 10.87
CA ILE A 150 -1.17 -3.20 11.37
C ILE A 150 -2.61 -3.72 11.22
N GLU A 151 -3.60 -2.98 11.72
CA GLU A 151 -5.04 -3.30 11.61
C GLU A 151 -5.47 -3.55 10.15
N ALA A 152 -5.05 -2.68 9.22
CA ALA A 152 -5.35 -2.84 7.80
C ALA A 152 -4.72 -4.10 7.18
N ILE A 153 -3.45 -4.38 7.51
CA ILE A 153 -2.74 -5.59 7.04
C ILE A 153 -3.39 -6.85 7.62
N GLU A 154 -3.76 -6.87 8.90
CA GLU A 154 -4.43 -8.01 9.54
C GLU A 154 -5.81 -8.28 8.94
N HIS A 155 -6.59 -7.24 8.64
CA HIS A 155 -7.87 -7.37 7.94
C HIS A 155 -7.71 -7.89 6.50
N ILE A 156 -6.67 -7.46 5.76
CA ILE A 156 -6.35 -8.03 4.44
C ILE A 156 -5.94 -9.51 4.58
N PHE A 157 -5.22 -9.90 5.63
CA PHE A 157 -4.89 -11.30 5.88
C PHE A 157 -6.11 -12.17 6.24
N GLU A 158 -7.21 -11.58 6.72
CA GLU A 158 -8.47 -12.28 7.02
C GLU A 158 -9.40 -12.41 5.80
N SER A 159 -9.31 -11.52 4.81
CA SER A 159 -10.06 -11.65 3.55
C SER A 159 -9.47 -12.69 2.58
N ILE A 160 -8.21 -13.09 2.76
CA ILE A 160 -7.52 -14.06 1.91
C ILE A 160 -8.01 -15.50 2.17
N GLY A 161 -8.53 -16.12 1.12
CA GLY A 161 -9.18 -17.44 1.15
C GLY A 161 -8.28 -18.65 1.47
N GLY A 162 -8.94 -19.80 1.67
CA GLY A 162 -8.34 -20.99 2.28
C GLY A 162 -7.09 -21.58 1.59
N GLU A 163 -7.04 -21.59 0.25
CA GLU A 163 -5.91 -22.15 -0.50
C GLU A 163 -4.60 -21.40 -0.23
N THR A 164 -4.68 -20.10 0.07
CA THR A 164 -3.55 -19.22 0.37
C THR A 164 -3.16 -19.19 1.85
N GLN A 165 -3.74 -20.01 2.73
CA GLN A 165 -3.39 -20.03 4.16
C GLN A 165 -1.87 -20.17 4.43
N LYS A 166 -1.13 -20.90 3.60
CA LYS A 166 0.33 -21.02 3.73
C LYS A 166 1.03 -19.66 3.54
N VAL A 167 0.60 -18.88 2.56
CA VAL A 167 1.08 -17.52 2.30
C VAL A 167 0.73 -16.61 3.48
N VAL A 168 -0.52 -16.64 3.95
CA VAL A 168 -0.97 -15.83 5.10
C VAL A 168 -0.16 -16.13 6.36
N ARG A 169 0.15 -17.40 6.65
CA ARG A 169 1.01 -17.77 7.80
C ARG A 169 2.42 -17.21 7.68
N ILE A 170 3.02 -17.21 6.48
CA ILE A 170 4.34 -16.61 6.23
C ILE A 170 4.27 -15.09 6.43
N LEU A 171 3.26 -14.44 5.84
CA LEU A 171 3.08 -12.99 5.93
C LEU A 171 2.78 -12.51 7.36
N LYS A 172 2.00 -13.26 8.16
CA LYS A 172 1.81 -12.96 9.59
C LYS A 172 3.12 -13.07 10.39
N ILE A 173 4.02 -13.99 10.03
CA ILE A 173 5.38 -14.04 10.62
C ILE A 173 6.20 -12.81 10.19
N ASN A 174 6.18 -12.40 8.93
CA ASN A 174 6.87 -11.18 8.48
C ASN A 174 6.35 -9.90 9.18
N LEU A 175 5.04 -9.83 9.41
CA LEU A 175 4.39 -8.73 10.12
C LEU A 175 4.89 -8.66 11.57
N GLN A 176 4.89 -9.79 12.28
CA GLN A 176 5.44 -9.85 13.64
C GLN A 176 6.94 -9.50 13.66
N ASP A 177 7.74 -10.01 12.72
CA ASP A 177 9.17 -9.65 12.60
C ASP A 177 9.36 -8.12 12.46
N ALA A 178 8.46 -7.44 11.72
CA ALA A 178 8.52 -6.00 11.47
C ALA A 178 8.12 -5.18 12.71
N ILE A 179 7.07 -5.61 13.41
CA ILE A 179 6.63 -5.04 14.70
C ILE A 179 7.74 -5.22 15.75
N ASP A 180 8.32 -6.42 15.84
CA ASP A 180 9.44 -6.74 16.75
C ASP A 180 10.74 -5.98 16.43
N LYS A 181 10.95 -5.57 15.18
CA LYS A 181 12.05 -4.64 14.80
C LYS A 181 11.75 -3.23 15.32
N LEU A 182 10.55 -2.69 15.06
CA LEU A 182 10.16 -1.34 15.48
C LEU A 182 10.10 -1.18 17.02
N ALA A 183 9.70 -2.22 17.75
CA ALA A 183 9.66 -2.22 19.21
C ALA A 183 11.07 -2.03 19.84
N LYS A 184 12.11 -2.51 19.15
CA LYS A 184 13.53 -2.38 19.56
C LYS A 184 14.14 -1.03 19.18
N GLU A 185 13.46 -0.26 18.32
CA GLU A 185 13.85 1.09 17.90
C GLU A 185 13.08 2.18 18.70
N ASP A 186 12.68 1.83 19.93
CA ASP A 186 11.99 2.69 20.91
C ASP A 186 10.69 3.37 20.44
N ASN A 187 10.06 2.85 19.38
CA ASN A 187 8.75 3.34 18.92
C ASN A 187 7.68 3.14 20.01
N LYS A 188 7.14 4.24 20.56
CA LYS A 188 6.15 4.22 21.66
C LYS A 188 4.88 3.49 21.27
N ASP A 189 4.28 3.87 20.14
CA ASP A 189 2.98 3.37 19.69
C ASP A 189 3.00 1.84 19.50
N ILE A 190 4.13 1.31 18.98
CA ILE A 190 4.37 -0.14 18.85
C ILE A 190 4.54 -0.84 20.21
N LYS A 191 5.19 -0.21 21.19
CA LYS A 191 5.29 -0.77 22.55
C LYS A 191 3.93 -0.81 23.24
N GLU A 192 3.11 0.22 23.05
CA GLU A 192 1.74 0.30 23.58
C GLU A 192 0.87 -0.82 23.00
N TYR A 193 0.88 -1.00 21.67
CA TYR A 193 0.25 -2.14 20.97
C TYR A 193 0.66 -3.52 21.53
N LEU A 194 1.96 -3.71 21.77
CA LEU A 194 2.49 -4.99 22.26
C LEU A 194 2.14 -5.26 23.74
N GLU A 195 1.92 -4.25 24.58
CA GLU A 195 1.41 -4.48 25.95
C GLU A 195 -0.11 -4.74 25.94
N GLU A 196 -0.88 -4.10 25.06
CA GLU A 196 -2.31 -4.39 24.88
C GLU A 196 -2.54 -5.84 24.41
N LYS A 197 -1.83 -6.29 23.37
CA LYS A 197 -1.95 -7.67 22.84
C LYS A 197 -1.56 -8.75 23.85
N LYS A 198 -0.57 -8.49 24.73
CA LYS A 198 -0.24 -9.40 25.85
C LYS A 198 -1.38 -9.56 26.86
N GLY A 199 -2.34 -8.63 26.90
CA GLY A 199 -3.57 -8.76 27.68
C GLY A 199 -4.54 -9.79 27.11
N GLU A 200 -4.61 -9.93 25.78
CA GLU A 200 -5.54 -10.80 25.07
C GLU A 200 -5.04 -12.27 24.96
N ASP A 201 -3.72 -12.44 24.78
CA ASP A 201 -3.08 -13.71 24.36
C ASP A 201 -3.11 -14.87 25.38
N LYS A 202 -3.67 -14.67 26.58
CA LYS A 202 -3.73 -15.70 27.66
C LYS A 202 -4.71 -16.85 27.42
N SER A 203 -5.26 -16.98 26.22
CA SER A 203 -6.38 -17.88 25.90
C SER A 203 -6.07 -18.98 24.88
N THR A 204 -5.14 -18.77 23.93
CA THR A 204 -5.15 -19.58 22.67
C THR A 204 -3.79 -19.92 22.03
N LEU A 205 -2.63 -19.66 22.65
CA LEU A 205 -1.34 -19.68 21.92
C LEU A 205 -0.26 -20.73 22.32
N GLU A 206 -0.56 -21.70 23.20
CA GLU A 206 0.43 -22.73 23.58
C GLU A 206 0.57 -23.91 22.59
N SER A 207 -0.34 -24.08 21.63
CA SER A 207 -0.35 -25.23 20.69
C SER A 207 0.81 -25.22 19.69
N ASP A 208 1.00 -24.12 18.96
CA ASP A 208 1.68 -24.15 17.65
C ASP A 208 3.17 -23.73 17.69
N ARG A 209 3.75 -23.50 18.88
CA ARG A 209 5.14 -23.03 19.04
C ARG A 209 6.21 -24.12 19.17
N GLN A 210 5.87 -25.40 19.02
CA GLN A 210 6.87 -26.48 18.96
C GLN A 210 7.16 -26.95 17.52
N SER A 211 8.46 -27.09 17.21
CA SER A 211 9.03 -27.72 16.01
C SER A 211 9.04 -26.95 14.67
N THR A 212 9.72 -25.80 14.63
CA THR A 212 10.51 -25.37 13.44
C THR A 212 11.95 -25.03 13.79
N SER A 213 12.71 -26.02 14.27
CA SER A 213 14.17 -25.92 14.28
C SER A 213 14.73 -25.95 12.85
N GLU A 214 15.93 -25.41 12.65
CA GLU A 214 16.47 -25.06 11.33
C GLU A 214 16.56 -26.26 10.36
N ARG A 215 15.75 -26.23 9.31
CA ARG A 215 15.97 -27.04 8.10
C ARG A 215 15.92 -26.16 6.85
N LYS A 216 17.04 -26.13 6.13
CA LYS A 216 17.16 -25.46 4.83
C LYS A 216 16.23 -26.13 3.82
N PHE A 217 15.11 -25.49 3.50
CA PHE A 217 14.15 -25.99 2.50
C PHE A 217 14.69 -25.77 1.08
N THR A 218 15.47 -26.72 0.57
CA THR A 218 15.80 -26.83 -0.86
C THR A 218 14.80 -27.76 -1.56
N ALA A 219 13.63 -27.24 -1.90
CA ALA A 219 12.59 -28.00 -2.59
C ALA A 219 12.79 -27.97 -4.12
N LYS A 220 13.44 -29.01 -4.68
CA LYS A 220 13.21 -29.37 -6.09
C LYS A 220 11.82 -30.00 -6.19
N LEU A 221 10.96 -29.45 -7.05
CA LEU A 221 9.76 -30.14 -7.55
C LEU A 221 9.69 -30.00 -9.07
N ASN A 222 9.06 -30.98 -9.70
CA ASN A 222 9.00 -31.11 -11.16
C ASN A 222 7.76 -30.41 -11.74
N SER A 223 7.65 -30.41 -13.07
CA SER A 223 6.59 -29.82 -13.89
C SER A 223 5.20 -30.44 -13.69
N SER A 224 4.20 -29.82 -14.36
CA SER A 224 2.73 -30.12 -14.40
C SER A 224 1.99 -29.90 -13.07
N ASP A 225 0.95 -29.06 -12.97
CA ASP A 225 0.09 -28.46 -14.01
C ASP A 225 -0.20 -26.95 -13.82
N ASP A 226 0.06 -26.15 -14.86
CA ASP A 226 -0.36 -24.74 -14.97
C ASP A 226 -1.77 -24.61 -15.59
N LYS A 227 -2.62 -23.69 -15.05
CA LYS A 227 -3.28 -22.59 -15.81
C LYS A 227 -4.39 -21.80 -15.09
N SER A 228 -5.00 -22.28 -14.01
CA SER A 228 -6.25 -21.68 -13.47
C SER A 228 -6.13 -20.26 -12.92
N PHE A 229 -5.01 -19.93 -12.25
CA PHE A 229 -4.87 -18.69 -11.48
C PHE A 229 -4.90 -17.41 -12.33
N CYS A 230 -4.22 -17.41 -13.49
CA CYS A 230 -4.08 -16.21 -14.34
C CYS A 230 -5.40 -15.72 -14.99
N SER A 231 -6.46 -16.54 -15.01
CA SER A 231 -7.78 -16.13 -15.49
C SER A 231 -8.55 -15.28 -14.48
N GLN A 232 -8.39 -15.55 -13.17
CA GLN A 232 -9.30 -15.02 -12.15
C GLN A 232 -8.91 -13.61 -11.71
N ILE A 233 -7.60 -13.34 -11.56
CA ILE A 233 -7.08 -11.99 -11.28
C ILE A 233 -7.41 -11.00 -12.42
N LYS A 234 -7.41 -11.46 -13.68
CA LYS A 234 -7.64 -10.58 -14.84
C LYS A 234 -9.07 -10.04 -14.97
N GLN A 235 -10.05 -10.61 -14.27
CA GLN A 235 -11.45 -10.19 -14.42
C GLN A 235 -11.81 -8.94 -13.61
N ASN A 236 -11.05 -8.59 -12.56
CA ASN A 236 -11.37 -7.44 -11.68
C ASN A 236 -10.70 -6.11 -12.09
N VAL A 237 -9.84 -6.09 -13.12
CA VAL A 237 -9.09 -4.89 -13.56
C VAL A 237 -9.73 -4.20 -14.79
N SER A 238 -10.97 -4.56 -15.14
CA SER A 238 -11.63 -4.15 -16.41
C SER A 238 -12.83 -3.19 -16.26
N PHE A 239 -12.89 -2.39 -15.21
CA PHE A 239 -13.65 -1.12 -15.11
C PHE A 239 -12.89 -0.25 -14.07
N VAL A 240 -12.66 1.06 -14.24
CA VAL A 240 -13.39 2.09 -15.00
C VAL A 240 -12.43 3.01 -15.78
N ILE A 241 -12.65 3.16 -17.09
CA ILE A 241 -12.29 4.38 -17.84
C ILE A 241 -13.51 4.80 -18.67
N GLN A 242 -14.32 5.71 -18.15
CA GLN A 242 -15.33 6.52 -18.87
C GLN A 242 -15.84 7.64 -17.92
N LEU A 243 -15.94 8.89 -18.46
CA LEU A 243 -16.36 10.18 -17.85
C LEU A 243 -15.23 11.19 -17.46
#